data_AF-A0AAW4Y1B8-F1
#
_entry.id   AF-A0AAW4Y1B8-F1
#
_cell.length_a   1.000
_cell.length_b   1.000
_cell.length_c   1.000
_cell.angle_alpha   90.00
_cell.angle_beta   90.00
_cell.angle_gamma   90.00
#
_symmetry.space_group_name_H-M   'P 1'
#
loop_
_entity.id
_entity.type
_entity.pdbx_description
1 polymer ?
#
loop_
_entity_poly.entity_id
_entity_poly.type
_entity_poly.pdbx_seq_one_letter_code
_entity_poly.pdbx_strand_id
1 'polypeptide(L)'
;AQCHQPLQSPIVGFVVKDRTGQAVFGDNSYLSYLGQPVACASGQVLQAEFSFDMPRMPVGHYAIDVALADGSQHDHVQQHWIQDALHFKSESTNMATGLLGIPMRSIVLQAGQAQQEISSP
;
A
#
# COMPACT_ATOMS: atom_id res chain seq x y z
N ALA A 1 0.39 -10.77 16.95
CA ALA A 1 1.55 -11.63 17.30
C ALA A 1 1.90 -11.43 18.77
N GLN A 2 2.33 -12.48 19.49
CA GLN A 2 2.77 -12.34 20.88
C GLN A 2 4.19 -11.75 20.93
N CYS A 3 4.39 -10.71 21.74
CA CYS A 3 5.68 -10.08 21.98
C CYS A 3 6.47 -10.93 22.98
N HIS A 4 7.59 -11.55 22.58
CA HIS A 4 8.46 -12.28 23.52
C HIS A 4 9.43 -11.36 24.26
N GLN A 5 9.76 -10.22 23.66
CA GLN A 5 10.56 -9.16 24.24
C GLN A 5 9.78 -7.83 24.15
N PRO A 6 10.02 -6.88 25.06
CA PRO A 6 9.34 -5.59 25.02
C PRO A 6 9.75 -4.79 23.77
N LEU A 7 8.76 -4.15 23.13
CA LEU A 7 8.92 -3.22 22.01
C LEU A 7 8.50 -1.83 22.45
N GLN A 8 9.31 -0.82 22.19
CA GLN A 8 9.05 0.55 22.67
C GLN A 8 8.23 1.37 21.67
N SER A 9 8.48 1.19 20.38
CA SER A 9 7.87 1.93 19.27
C SER A 9 7.76 1.01 18.05
N PRO A 10 6.92 -0.03 18.12
CA PRO A 10 6.79 -1.00 17.06
C PRO A 10 6.19 -0.38 15.80
N ILE A 11 6.84 -0.59 14.66
CA ILE A 11 6.37 -0.23 13.33
C ILE A 11 6.06 -1.53 12.59
N VAL A 12 4.78 -1.81 12.40
CA VAL A 12 4.33 -2.85 11.45
C VAL A 12 4.17 -2.21 10.08
N GLY A 13 4.64 -2.87 9.04
CA GLY A 13 4.43 -2.47 7.66
C GLY A 13 4.19 -3.66 6.75
N PHE A 14 3.70 -3.38 5.55
CA PHE A 14 3.52 -4.38 4.51
C PHE A 14 3.97 -3.84 3.15
N VAL A 15 4.31 -4.74 2.23
CA VAL A 15 4.53 -4.41 0.83
C VAL A 15 3.90 -5.47 -0.06
N VAL A 16 3.13 -5.03 -1.05
CA VAL A 16 2.62 -5.86 -2.13
C VAL A 16 3.63 -5.90 -3.26
N LYS A 17 4.00 -7.10 -3.70
CA LYS A 17 4.93 -7.36 -4.78
C LYS A 17 4.22 -8.04 -5.94
N ASP A 18 4.68 -7.78 -7.17
CA ASP A 18 4.26 -8.53 -8.35
C ASP A 18 5.00 -9.88 -8.46
N ARG A 19 4.70 -10.66 -9.50
CA ARG A 19 5.31 -11.98 -9.74
C ARG A 19 6.84 -11.97 -9.89
N THR A 20 7.44 -10.81 -10.18
CA THR A 20 8.90 -10.64 -10.34
C THR A 20 9.57 -10.28 -9.02
N GLY A 21 8.79 -10.04 -7.96
CA GLY A 21 9.28 -9.54 -6.68
C GLY A 21 9.40 -8.01 -6.63
N GLN A 22 9.02 -7.30 -7.69
CA GLN A 22 9.01 -5.83 -7.70
C GLN A 22 7.94 -5.32 -6.74
N ALA A 23 8.33 -4.43 -5.83
CA ALA A 23 7.40 -3.72 -4.95
C ALA A 23 6.45 -2.84 -5.77
N VAL A 24 5.15 -2.99 -5.53
CA VAL A 24 4.06 -2.31 -6.25
C VAL A 24 3.49 -1.18 -5.39
N PHE A 25 3.13 -1.48 -4.14
CA PHE A 25 2.78 -0.50 -3.12
C PHE A 25 2.95 -1.11 -1.73
N GLY A 26 2.93 -0.28 -0.70
CA GLY A 26 3.00 -0.70 0.69
C GLY A 26 2.82 0.51 1.60
N ASP A 27 2.60 0.25 2.87
CA ASP A 27 2.55 1.29 3.90
C ASP A 27 3.01 0.73 5.24
N ASN A 28 3.17 1.60 6.22
CA ASN A 28 3.49 1.21 7.59
C ASN A 28 2.75 2.07 8.61
N SER A 29 2.68 1.54 9.82
CA SER A 29 1.92 2.11 10.93
C SER A 29 2.55 3.37 11.54
N TYR A 30 3.79 3.76 11.20
CA TYR A 30 4.52 4.82 11.90
C TYR A 30 3.76 6.15 11.98
N LEU A 31 3.18 6.60 10.86
CA LEU A 31 2.44 7.87 10.83
C LEU A 31 1.11 7.82 11.59
N SER A 32 0.55 6.63 11.82
CA SER A 32 -0.74 6.47 12.51
C SER A 32 -0.68 6.85 13.99
N TYR A 33 0.51 6.82 14.60
CA TYR A 33 0.70 7.10 16.02
C TYR A 33 1.77 8.16 16.28
N LEU A 34 2.13 8.97 15.28
CA LEU A 34 3.20 9.96 15.36
C LEU A 34 3.06 10.82 16.64
N GLY A 35 4.02 10.69 17.56
CA GLY A 35 4.04 11.38 18.86
C GLY A 35 3.42 10.63 20.05
N GLN A 36 2.81 9.46 19.84
CA GLN A 36 2.24 8.59 20.88
C GLN A 36 2.49 7.10 20.56
N PRO A 37 3.75 6.61 20.68
CA PRO A 37 4.09 5.24 20.33
C PRO A 37 3.32 4.19 21.13
N VAL A 38 2.97 3.09 20.47
CA VAL A 38 2.24 1.97 21.07
C VAL A 38 3.23 0.91 21.56
N ALA A 39 3.72 1.07 22.79
CA ALA A 39 4.62 0.07 23.38
C ALA A 39 3.91 -1.29 23.57
N CYS A 40 4.64 -2.40 23.38
CA CYS A 40 4.18 -3.77 23.63
C CYS A 40 5.10 -4.43 24.66
N ALA A 41 4.60 -4.77 25.84
CA ALA A 41 5.38 -5.51 26.83
C ALA A 41 5.51 -6.99 26.45
N SER A 42 6.50 -7.68 27.03
CA SER A 42 6.62 -9.13 26.90
C SER A 42 5.34 -9.83 27.37
N GLY A 43 4.90 -10.84 26.62
CA GLY A 43 3.67 -11.58 26.83
C GLY A 43 2.41 -10.95 26.22
N GLN A 44 2.43 -9.66 25.85
CA GLN A 44 1.30 -8.99 25.22
C GLN A 44 1.17 -9.35 23.73
N VAL A 45 0.00 -9.05 23.15
CA VAL A 45 -0.26 -9.24 21.72
C VAL A 45 -0.28 -7.90 21.02
N LEU A 46 0.58 -7.76 20.01
CA LEU A 46 0.55 -6.63 19.08
C LEU A 46 -0.33 -6.99 17.88
N GLN A 47 -1.23 -6.07 17.51
CA GLN A 47 -2.08 -6.15 16.33
C GLN A 47 -2.02 -4.83 15.57
N ALA A 48 -1.84 -4.91 14.26
CA ALA A 48 -1.96 -3.79 13.34
C ALA A 48 -3.00 -4.16 12.27
N GLU A 49 -3.84 -3.20 11.92
CA GLU A 49 -4.88 -3.34 10.91
C GLU A 49 -4.67 -2.28 9.84
N PHE A 50 -4.72 -2.69 8.57
CA PHE A 50 -4.58 -1.82 7.42
C PHE A 50 -5.85 -1.95 6.58
N SER A 51 -6.56 -0.83 6.41
CA SER A 51 -7.76 -0.75 5.57
C SER A 51 -7.50 0.22 4.43
N PHE A 52 -7.66 -0.26 3.20
CA PHE A 52 -7.45 0.56 2.00
C PHE A 52 -8.36 0.10 0.87
N ASP A 53 -8.69 1.05 -0.02
CA ASP A 53 -9.35 0.73 -1.27
C ASP A 53 -8.36 0.03 -2.19
N MET A 54 -8.73 -1.16 -2.68
CA MET A 54 -7.87 -1.91 -3.58
C MET A 54 -7.63 -1.10 -4.87
N PRO A 55 -6.36 -0.75 -5.21
CA PRO A 55 -6.10 -0.05 -6.46
C PRO A 55 -6.43 -0.95 -7.64
N ARG A 56 -6.66 -0.38 -8.83
CA ARG A 56 -6.76 -1.19 -10.04
C ARG A 56 -5.38 -1.78 -10.30
N MET A 57 -5.29 -3.11 -10.37
CA MET A 57 -4.03 -3.79 -10.62
C MET A 57 -4.12 -4.60 -11.91
N PRO A 58 -3.04 -4.71 -12.69
CA PRO A 58 -2.97 -5.66 -13.80
C PRO A 58 -3.38 -7.07 -13.38
N VAL A 59 -3.92 -7.85 -14.31
CA VAL A 59 -4.24 -9.26 -14.06
C VAL A 59 -2.93 -10.01 -13.78
N GLY A 60 -2.88 -10.72 -12.66
CA GLY A 60 -1.66 -11.42 -12.27
C GLY A 60 -1.65 -11.86 -10.81
N HIS A 61 -0.58 -12.58 -10.47
CA HIS A 61 -0.28 -13.02 -9.12
C HIS A 61 0.57 -12.00 -8.39
N TYR A 62 0.25 -11.81 -7.13
CA TYR A 62 0.89 -10.88 -6.21
C TYR A 62 1.13 -11.57 -4.87
N ALA A 63 2.10 -11.06 -4.12
CA ALA A 63 2.40 -11.50 -2.77
C ALA A 63 2.49 -10.31 -1.82
N ILE A 64 2.21 -10.52 -0.54
CA ILE A 64 2.36 -9.52 0.51
C ILE A 64 3.49 -9.96 1.44
N ASP A 65 4.51 -9.11 1.59
CA ASP A 65 5.49 -9.22 2.67
C ASP A 65 5.01 -8.38 3.85
N VAL A 66 5.29 -8.85 5.07
CA VAL A 66 4.97 -8.13 6.32
C VAL A 66 6.22 -8.00 7.16
N ALA A 67 6.45 -6.81 7.69
CA ALA A 67 7.61 -6.49 8.51
C ALA A 67 7.19 -5.89 9.86
N LEU A 68 7.96 -6.22 10.89
CA LEU A 68 7.93 -5.58 12.20
C LEU A 68 9.32 -5.01 12.48
N ALA A 69 9.38 -3.72 12.80
CA ALA A 69 10.55 -3.04 13.32
C ALA A 69 10.22 -2.39 14.67
N ASP A 70 11.24 -1.99 15.42
CA ASP A 70 11.09 -1.20 16.65
C ASP A 70 11.97 0.06 16.57
N GLY A 71 11.38 1.22 16.83
CA GLY A 71 12.06 2.52 16.81
C GLY A 71 11.31 3.59 16.02
N SER A 72 12.06 4.40 15.28
CA SER A 72 11.56 5.49 14.44
C SER A 72 11.71 5.16 12.95
N GLN A 73 11.08 5.96 12.08
CA GLN A 73 11.23 5.76 10.63
C GLN A 73 12.68 5.86 10.14
N HIS A 74 13.53 6.68 10.77
CA HIS A 74 14.92 6.89 10.37
C HIS A 74 15.91 5.98 11.10
N ASP A 75 15.59 5.59 12.33
CA ASP A 75 16.43 4.77 13.19
C ASP A 75 15.56 3.70 13.87
N HIS A 76 15.64 2.48 13.35
CA HIS A 76 14.88 1.33 13.82
C HIS A 76 15.67 0.04 13.67
N VAL A 77 15.31 -0.94 14.48
CA VAL A 77 15.82 -2.31 14.39
C VAL A 77 14.72 -3.20 13.83
N GLN A 78 15.01 -3.90 12.73
CA GLN A 78 14.11 -4.92 12.20
C GLN A 78 14.02 -6.10 13.18
N GLN A 79 12.81 -6.43 13.60
CA GLN A 79 12.52 -7.51 14.54
C GLN A 79 12.10 -8.78 13.81
N HIS A 80 11.22 -8.66 12.81
CA HIS A 80 10.72 -9.79 12.04
C HIS A 80 10.42 -9.36 10.61
N TRP A 81 10.73 -10.23 9.66
CA TRP A 81 10.31 -10.09 8.27
C TRP A 81 9.71 -11.40 7.78
N ILE A 82 8.45 -11.37 7.35
CA ILE A 82 7.76 -12.52 6.76
C ILE A 82 7.65 -12.25 5.27
N GLN A 83 8.40 -13.03 4.49
CA GLN A 83 8.31 -13.01 3.04
C GLN A 83 7.09 -13.79 2.59
N ASP A 84 6.36 -13.27 1.60
CA ASP A 84 5.29 -13.96 0.90
C ASP A 84 4.20 -14.47 1.86
N ALA A 85 3.89 -13.66 2.89
CA ALA A 85 2.96 -13.97 3.96
C ALA A 85 1.52 -14.24 3.45
N LEU A 86 1.15 -13.61 2.33
CA LEU A 86 -0.13 -13.83 1.66
C LEU A 86 0.03 -13.74 0.15
N HIS A 87 -0.46 -14.74 -0.57
CA HIS A 87 -0.56 -14.72 -2.03
C HIS A 87 -1.98 -14.43 -2.46
N PHE A 88 -2.14 -13.64 -3.52
CA PHE A 88 -3.44 -13.40 -4.13
C PHE A 88 -3.33 -13.12 -5.63
N LYS A 89 -4.47 -13.17 -6.32
CA LYS A 89 -4.55 -12.89 -7.75
C LYS A 89 -5.47 -11.71 -7.99
N SER A 90 -5.02 -10.76 -8.81
CA SER A 90 -5.89 -9.73 -9.39
C SER A 90 -6.59 -10.31 -10.61
N GLU A 91 -7.92 -10.26 -10.60
CA GLU A 91 -8.79 -10.70 -11.71
C GLU A 91 -9.39 -9.51 -12.49
N SER A 92 -8.80 -8.31 -12.37
CA SER A 92 -9.40 -7.06 -12.85
C SER A 92 -9.77 -7.10 -14.35
N THR A 93 -10.98 -6.70 -14.68
CA THR A 93 -11.47 -6.54 -16.07
C THR A 93 -11.16 -5.17 -16.65
N ASN A 94 -10.83 -4.18 -15.82
CA ASN A 94 -10.43 -2.84 -16.23
C ASN A 94 -8.91 -2.68 -16.01
N MET A 95 -8.16 -2.62 -17.11
CA MET A 95 -6.70 -2.64 -17.06
C MET A 95 -6.18 -1.33 -16.47
N ALA A 96 -5.40 -1.43 -15.39
CA ALA A 96 -4.54 -0.33 -14.98
C ALA A 96 -3.52 -0.04 -16.09
N THR A 97 -3.31 1.24 -16.40
CA THR A 97 -2.14 1.67 -17.18
C THR A 97 -0.96 1.83 -16.23
N GLY A 98 0.16 1.15 -16.50
CA GLY A 98 1.34 1.15 -15.62
C GLY A 98 1.27 0.09 -14.51
N LEU A 99 1.98 0.32 -13.40
CA LEU A 99 2.05 -0.64 -12.27
C LEU A 99 0.75 -0.69 -11.45
N LEU A 100 0.11 0.47 -11.25
CA LEU A 100 -1.13 0.63 -10.51
C LEU A 100 -2.03 1.66 -11.18
N GLY A 101 -3.32 1.41 -11.15
CA GLY A 101 -4.35 2.33 -11.61
C GLY A 101 -5.03 2.99 -10.43
N ILE A 102 -4.97 4.32 -10.38
CA ILE A 102 -5.68 5.12 -9.38
C ILE A 102 -7.13 5.29 -9.81
N PRO A 103 -8.13 4.89 -9.00
CA PRO A 103 -9.54 5.15 -9.30
C PRO A 103 -9.80 6.64 -9.46
N MET A 104 -10.13 7.08 -10.68
CA MET A 104 -10.46 8.48 -10.95
C MET A 104 -11.86 8.78 -10.43
N ARG A 105 -12.00 9.84 -9.62
CA ARG A 105 -13.30 10.30 -9.12
C ARG A 105 -14.18 10.92 -10.22
N SER A 106 -13.57 11.46 -11.27
CA SER A 106 -14.27 12.00 -12.44
C SER A 106 -13.37 11.92 -13.68
N ILE A 107 -13.96 11.57 -14.82
CA ILE A 107 -13.36 11.66 -16.15
C ILE A 107 -14.45 12.25 -17.05
N VAL A 108 -14.19 13.40 -17.69
CA VAL A 108 -15.14 14.08 -18.57
C VAL A 108 -14.52 14.18 -19.96
N LEU A 109 -15.23 13.66 -20.95
CA LEU A 109 -14.91 13.84 -22.38
C LEU A 109 -16.01 14.69 -23.01
N GLN A 110 -15.63 15.79 -23.65
CA GLN A 110 -16.56 16.70 -24.33
C GLN A 110 -16.11 16.89 -25.78
N ALA A 111 -17.05 16.83 -26.71
CA ALA A 111 -16.84 17.21 -28.11
C ALA A 111 -17.40 18.62 -28.34
N GLY A 112 -16.62 19.50 -28.96
CA GLY A 112 -17.05 20.83 -29.40
C GLY A 112 -17.27 20.88 -30.92
N GLN A 113 -18.03 21.87 -31.40
CA GLN A 113 -18.11 22.15 -32.84
C GLN A 113 -16.85 22.90 -33.30
N ALA A 114 -16.31 22.53 -34.47
CA ALA A 114 -15.25 23.31 -35.11
C ALA A 114 -15.81 24.69 -35.51
N GLN A 115 -15.15 25.78 -35.10
CA GLN A 115 -15.51 27.12 -35.56
C GLN A 115 -15.38 27.16 -37.09
N GLN A 116 -16.49 27.34 -37.80
CA GLN A 116 -16.45 27.68 -39.22
C GLN A 116 -15.89 29.10 -39.32
N GLU A 117 -14.71 29.24 -39.93
CA GLU A 117 -14.22 30.54 -40.39
C GLU A 117 -15.28 31.13 -41.33
N ILE A 118 -15.87 32.23 -40.90
CA ILE A 118 -16.75 33.06 -41.73
C ILE A 118 -15.86 33.64 -42.82
N SER A 119 -15.86 33.03 -44.01
CA SER A 119 -15.39 33.68 -45.22
C SER A 119 -16.32 34.85 -45.51
N SER A 120 -15.85 36.06 -45.23
CA SER A 120 -16.51 37.28 -45.70
C SER A 120 -16.29 37.43 -47.21
N PRO A 121 -17.29 37.93 -47.95
CA PRO A 121 -17.30 38.01 -49.41
C PRO A 121 -16.29 39.02 -49.99
#